data_AF-A0A7K1ZQL7-F1
#
_entry.id   AF-A0A7K1ZQL7-F1
#
_cell.length_a   1.000
_cell.length_b   1.000
_cell.length_c   1.000
_cell.angle_alpha   90.00
_cell.angle_beta   90.00
_cell.angle_gamma   90.00
#
_symmetry.space_group_name_H-M   'P 1'
#
loop_
_entity.id
_entity.type
_entity.pdbx_description
1 polymer ?
#
loop_
_entity_poly.entity_id
_entity_poly.type
_entity_poly.pdbx_seq_one_letter_code
_entity_poly.pdbx_strand_id
1 'polypeptide(L)' 'MKLNFDTPNDWRPDGLVIKCIDAHTEGEPLRVILAGYPQPAGNTILARRRDLETNY' A
#
# COMPACT_ATOMS: atom_id res chain seq x y z
N MET A 1 13.15 -16.98 1.27
CA MET A 1 12.32 -16.66 2.45
C MET A 1 10.88 -16.48 1.98
N LYS A 2 9.98 -17.42 2.29
CA LYS A 2 8.55 -17.27 2.01
C LYS A 2 7.92 -16.64 3.24
N LEU A 3 7.35 -15.45 3.10
CA LEU A 3 6.54 -14.85 4.16
C LEU A 3 5.13 -15.44 4.03
N ASN A 4 4.84 -16.45 4.84
CA ASN A 4 3.47 -16.96 5.00
C ASN A 4 2.74 -15.97 5.90
N PHE A 5 1.87 -15.15 5.31
CA PHE A 5 0.95 -14.29 6.04
C PHE A 5 -0.34 -15.08 6.24
N ASP A 6 -0.47 -15.73 7.39
CA ASP A 6 -1.76 -16.30 7.80
C ASP A 6 -2.63 -15.13 8.30
N THR A 7 -3.76 -14.89 7.65
CA THR A 7 -4.69 -13.82 8.01
C THR A 7 -5.33 -14.12 9.37
N PRO A 8 -5.42 -13.15 10.30
CA PRO A 8 -6.15 -13.33 11.55
C PRO A 8 -7.62 -13.72 11.32
N ASN A 9 -8.19 -14.54 12.22
CA ASN A 9 -9.51 -15.17 12.11
C ASN A 9 -10.70 -14.18 12.06
N ASP A 10 -10.43 -12.91 12.28
CA ASP A 10 -11.32 -11.75 12.33
C ASP A 10 -11.26 -10.91 11.04
N TRP A 11 -10.52 -11.40 10.03
CA TRP A 11 -10.50 -10.86 8.68
C TRP A 11 -11.88 -10.97 8.01
N ARG A 12 -12.46 -9.82 7.66
CA ARG A 12 -13.64 -9.76 6.80
C ARG A 12 -13.22 -10.03 5.34
N PRO A 13 -13.65 -11.14 4.72
CA PRO A 13 -13.22 -11.52 3.37
C PRO A 13 -13.66 -10.54 2.27
N ASP A 14 -14.58 -9.63 2.58
CA ASP A 14 -15.11 -8.57 1.72
C ASP A 14 -14.47 -7.18 1.95
N GLY A 15 -13.54 -7.05 2.89
CA GLY A 15 -12.86 -5.78 3.19
C GLY A 15 -11.81 -5.38 2.16
N LEU A 16 -11.49 -4.08 2.07
CA LEU A 16 -10.33 -3.60 1.32
C LEU A 16 -9.04 -4.07 2.00
N VAL A 17 -8.18 -4.77 1.24
CA VAL A 17 -6.94 -5.34 1.74
C VAL A 17 -5.77 -4.60 1.14
N ILE A 18 -4.93 -3.98 1.98
CA ILE A 18 -3.70 -3.34 1.54
C ILE A 18 -2.50 -4.12 2.08
N LYS A 19 -1.71 -4.68 1.16
CA LYS A 19 -0.47 -5.38 1.52
C LYS A 19 0.67 -4.37 1.60
N CYS A 20 1.39 -4.34 2.72
CA CYS A 20 2.45 -3.36 2.96
C CYS A 20 3.69 -3.98 3.60
N ILE A 21 4.82 -3.24 3.55
CA ILE A 21 5.98 -3.43 4.42
C ILE A 21 6.14 -2.15 5.25
N ASP A 22 6.26 -2.32 6.56
CA ASP A 22 6.61 -1.23 7.46
C ASP A 22 8.11 -1.25 7.75
N ALA A 23 8.72 -0.06 7.77
CA ALA A 23 10.13 0.16 8.00
C ALA A 23 10.33 1.49 8.76
N HIS A 24 11.55 1.78 9.19
CA HIS A 24 11.90 3.08 9.73
C HIS A 24 13.37 3.42 9.44
N THR A 25 13.68 4.70 9.37
CA THR A 25 15.07 5.20 9.32
C THR A 25 15.24 6.21 10.45
N GLU A 26 16.19 5.97 11.35
CA GLU A 26 16.44 6.83 12.53
C GLU A 26 15.20 7.10 13.42
N GLY A 27 14.24 6.17 13.40
CA GLY A 27 12.99 6.27 14.19
C GLY A 27 11.83 6.88 13.42
N GLU A 28 12.07 7.47 12.25
CA GLU A 28 11.00 7.97 11.37
C GLU A 28 10.33 6.81 10.61
N PRO A 29 9.01 6.63 10.76
CA PRO A 29 8.29 5.51 10.17
C PRO A 29 8.11 5.68 8.66
N LEU A 30 8.20 4.56 7.95
CA LEU A 30 7.94 4.45 6.51
C LEU A 30 7.04 3.23 6.27
N ARG A 31 5.98 3.40 5.47
CA ARG A 31 5.14 2.30 4.99
C ARG A 31 5.21 2.21 3.47
N VAL A 32 5.63 1.06 2.96
CA VAL A 32 5.68 0.77 1.53
C VAL A 32 4.46 -0.06 1.15
N ILE A 33 3.61 0.50 0.29
CA ILE A 33 2.43 -0.21 -0.24
C ILE A 33 2.86 -1.15 -1.37
N LEU A 34 2.52 -2.43 -1.26
CA LEU A 34 2.85 -3.47 -2.25
C LEU A 34 1.66 -3.84 -3.15
N ALA A 35 0.44 -3.86 -2.61
CA ALA A 35 -0.78 -4.20 -3.34
C ALA A 35 -2.03 -3.68 -2.62
N GLY A 36 -3.16 -3.64 -3.34
CA GLY A 36 -4.46 -3.27 -2.78
C GLY A 36 -4.81 -1.79 -2.88
N TYR A 37 -3.91 -0.97 -3.42
CA TYR A 37 -4.17 0.43 -3.72
C TYR A 37 -4.32 0.64 -5.25
N PRO A 38 -5.15 1.59 -5.69
CA PRO A 38 -5.34 1.87 -7.12
C PRO A 38 -4.02 2.23 -7.82
N GLN A 39 -3.89 1.82 -9.08
CA GLN A 39 -2.75 2.17 -9.91
C GLN A 39 -2.89 3.62 -10.39
N PRO A 40 -1.97 4.53 -10.07
CA PRO A 40 -2.08 5.93 -10.50
C PRO A 40 -1.85 6.09 -12.00
N ALA A 41 -2.62 6.97 -12.62
CA ALA A 41 -2.52 7.36 -14.01
C ALA A 41 -1.33 8.30 -14.28
N GLY A 42 -0.86 8.31 -15.53
CA GLY A 42 0.17 9.22 -16.01
C GLY A 42 1.59 8.64 -16.11
N ASN A 43 2.38 9.26 -16.98
CA ASN A 43 3.70 8.75 -17.40
C ASN A 43 4.86 9.28 -16.55
N THR A 44 4.63 10.28 -15.71
CA THR A 44 5.66 10.87 -14.83
C THR A 44 5.24 10.73 -13.37
N ILE A 45 6.22 10.78 -12.47
CA ILE A 45 5.95 10.73 -11.02
C ILE A 45 5.05 11.89 -10.58
N LEU A 46 5.23 13.09 -11.15
CA LEU A 46 4.38 14.25 -10.83
C LEU A 46 2.93 14.08 -11.32
N ALA A 47 2.74 13.46 -12.50
CA ALA A 47 1.40 13.16 -13.00
C ALA A 47 0.70 12.12 -12.12
N ARG A 48 1.42 11.05 -11.73
CA ARG A 48 0.90 10.03 -10.80
C ARG A 48 0.57 10.60 -9.44
N ARG A 49 1.44 11.46 -8.89
CA ARG A 49 1.19 12.13 -7.61
C ARG A 49 -0.09 12.99 -7.66
N ARG A 50 -0.29 13.72 -8.76
CA ARG A 50 -1.48 14.56 -8.95
C ARG A 50 -2.74 13.72 -9.11
N ASP A 51 -2.67 12.62 -9.86
CA ASP A 51 -3.79 11.68 -10.00
C ASP A 51 -4.25 11.12 -8.65
N LEU A 52 -3.30 10.67 -7.83
CA LEU A 52 -3.60 10.22 -6.46
C LEU A 52 -4.20 11.32 -5.59
N GLU A 53 -3.71 12.55 -5.72
CA GLU A 53 -4.22 13.70 -4.95
C GLU A 53 -5.66 14.10 -5.34
N THR A 54 -6.08 13.88 -6.58
CA THR A 54 -7.38 14.33 -7.09
C THR A 54 -8.47 13.26 -7.11
N ASN A 55 -8.09 11.98 -7.19
CA ASN A 55 -9.04 10.88 -7.47
C ASN A 55 -9.19 9.85 -6.34
N TYR A 56 -8.33 9.87 -5.33
CA TYR A 56 -8.29 8.90 -4.23
C TYR A 56 -8.00 9.55 -2.88
#